data_AF-A0A414BPE1-F1
#
_entry.id   AF-A0A414BPE1-F1
#
_cell.length_a   1.000
_cell.length_b   1.000
_cell.length_c   1.000
_cell.angle_alpha   90.00
_cell.angle_beta   90.00
_cell.angle_gamma   90.00
#
_symmetry.space_group_name_H-M   'P 1'
#
loop_
_entity.id
_entity.type
_entity.pdbx_description
1 polymer ?
#
loop_
_entity_poly.entity_id
_entity_poly.type
_entity_poly.pdbx_seq_one_letter_code
_entity_poly.pdbx_strand_id
1 'polypeptide(L)'
;MSTNIKKKRLLDIAILCEQDGDTCQAASLYGDILMAESPTTIKQILNSPNDNTILNQAYQGLLRMAASKDECTWEMASQILGDLRAMFG
;
A
#
# COMPACT_ATOMS: atom_id res chain seq x y z
N MET A 1 10.56 20.06 -0.18
CA MET A 1 11.48 19.01 -0.66
C MET A 1 11.33 17.65 0.05
N SER A 2 10.20 17.31 0.72
CA SER A 2 10.28 16.38 1.88
C SER A 2 9.39 15.13 1.87
N THR A 3 8.23 15.13 1.19
CA THR A 3 7.26 14.01 1.29
C THR A 3 7.53 12.86 0.33
N ASN A 4 7.85 13.13 -0.94
CA ASN A 4 8.10 12.06 -1.93
C ASN A 4 9.36 11.23 -1.63
N ILE A 5 10.40 11.85 -1.05
CA ILE A 5 11.63 11.12 -0.67
C ILE A 5 11.33 10.14 0.47
N LYS A 6 10.54 10.56 1.46
CA LYS A 6 10.11 9.70 2.57
C LYS A 6 9.26 8.54 2.08
N LYS A 7 8.26 8.80 1.23
CA LYS A 7 7.42 7.74 0.65
C LYS A 7 8.21 6.75 -0.18
N LYS A 8 9.14 7.24 -1.01
CA LYS A 8 10.02 6.37 -1.80
C LYS A 8 10.82 5.45 -0.90
N ARG A 9 11.40 5.99 0.18
CA ARG A 9 12.14 5.18 1.15
C ARG A 9 11.25 4.15 1.85
N LEU A 10 10.03 4.51 2.24
CA LEU A 10 9.07 3.56 2.82
C LEU A 10 8.71 2.46 1.82
N LEU A 11 8.51 2.82 0.55
CA LEU A 11 8.22 1.87 -0.51
C LEU A 11 9.40 0.91 -0.71
N ASP A 12 10.62 1.42 -0.77
CA ASP A 12 11.83 0.61 -0.91
C ASP A 12 11.95 -0.37 0.27
N ILE A 13 11.64 0.06 1.50
CA ILE A 13 11.61 -0.83 2.68
C ILE A 13 10.49 -1.88 2.55
N ALA A 14 9.28 -1.50 2.14
CA ALA A 14 8.17 -2.43 1.97
C ALA A 14 8.51 -3.54 0.96
N ILE A 15 9.16 -3.17 -0.15
CA ILE A 15 9.63 -4.12 -1.16
C ILE A 15 10.70 -5.05 -0.60
N LEU A 16 11.63 -4.54 0.22
CA LEU A 16 12.63 -5.38 0.89
C LEU A 16 11.99 -6.36 1.87
N CYS A 17 11.02 -5.92 2.69
CA CYS A 17 10.25 -6.80 3.56
C CYS A 17 9.52 -7.90 2.77
N GLU A 18 8.90 -7.54 1.64
CA GLU A 18 8.25 -8.51 0.73
C GLU A 18 9.25 -9.54 0.19
N GLN A 19 10.48 -9.12 -0.15
CA GLN A 19 11.54 -10.00 -0.65
C GLN A 19 12.14 -10.90 0.44
N ASP A 20 12.26 -10.40 1.66
CA ASP A 20 12.76 -11.15 2.82
C ASP A 20 11.70 -12.12 3.39
N GLY A 21 10.46 -12.06 2.88
CA GLY A 21 9.33 -12.89 3.31
C GLY A 21 8.56 -12.34 4.50
N ASP A 22 8.90 -11.14 4.98
CA ASP A 22 8.12 -10.41 5.98
C ASP A 22 6.96 -9.66 5.30
N THR A 23 6.02 -10.44 4.78
CA THR A 23 4.88 -9.96 3.99
C THR A 23 3.86 -9.19 4.83
N CYS A 24 3.79 -9.47 6.13
CA CYS A 24 2.95 -8.71 7.07
C CYS A 24 3.50 -7.29 7.27
N GLN A 25 4.82 -7.14 7.52
CA GLN A 25 5.44 -5.82 7.59
C GLN A 25 5.34 -5.07 6.26
N ALA A 26 5.52 -5.77 5.13
CA ALA A 26 5.35 -5.19 3.81
C ALA A 26 3.92 -4.63 3.62
N ALA A 27 2.89 -5.39 3.97
CA ALA A 27 1.49 -4.96 3.89
C ALA A 27 1.24 -3.70 4.74
N SER A 28 1.75 -3.66 5.97
CA SER A 28 1.65 -2.48 6.85
C SER A 28 2.29 -1.25 6.22
N LEU A 29 3.51 -1.37 5.68
CA LEU A 29 4.23 -0.24 5.09
C LEU A 29 3.56 0.28 3.81
N TYR A 30 3.04 -0.62 2.97
CA TYR A 30 2.23 -0.23 1.83
C TYR A 30 0.97 0.52 2.27
N GLY A 31 0.34 0.09 3.37
CA GLY A 31 -0.79 0.79 3.99
C GLY A 31 -0.44 2.19 4.45
N ASP A 32 0.65 2.35 5.22
CA ASP A 32 1.10 3.65 5.72
C ASP A 32 1.35 4.67 4.61
N ILE A 33 1.91 4.21 3.47
CA ILE A 33 2.14 5.05 2.29
C ILE A 33 0.82 5.60 1.74
N LEU A 34 -0.23 4.77 1.68
CA LEU A 34 -1.53 5.15 1.14
C LEU A 34 -2.35 5.96 2.15
N MET A 35 -2.38 5.56 3.41
CA MET A 35 -3.13 6.22 4.48
C MET A 35 -2.58 7.61 4.82
N ALA A 36 -1.31 7.89 4.52
CA ALA A 36 -0.71 9.20 4.66
C ALA A 36 -1.18 10.22 3.61
N GLU A 37 -1.87 9.79 2.55
CA GLU A 37 -2.32 10.66 1.48
C GLU A 37 -3.73 11.20 1.69
N SER A 38 -4.03 12.29 0.96
CA SER A 38 -5.38 12.81 0.94
C SER A 38 -6.35 11.80 0.32
N PRO A 39 -7.59 11.69 0.82
CA PRO A 39 -8.61 10.83 0.23
C PRO A 39 -8.78 11.10 -1.28
N THR A 40 -8.72 12.37 -1.72
CA THR A 40 -8.82 12.72 -3.14
C THR A 40 -7.73 12.06 -3.99
N THR A 41 -6.49 12.02 -3.49
CA THR A 41 -5.35 11.37 -4.17
C THR A 41 -5.54 9.86 -4.24
N ILE A 42 -5.97 9.23 -3.15
CA ILE A 42 -6.23 7.78 -3.12
C ILE A 42 -7.40 7.42 -4.06
N LYS A 43 -8.47 8.23 -4.08
CA LYS A 43 -9.59 8.06 -5.01
C LYS A 43 -9.15 8.16 -6.47
N GLN A 44 -8.18 9.02 -6.79
CA GLN A 44 -7.62 9.10 -8.14
C GLN A 44 -6.87 7.82 -8.52
N ILE A 45 -6.10 7.24 -7.60
CA ILE A 45 -5.36 5.99 -7.85
C ILE A 45 -6.31 4.81 -8.05
N LEU A 46 -7.38 4.73 -7.26
CA LEU A 46 -8.37 3.67 -7.40
C LEU A 46 -9.14 3.74 -8.73
N ASN A 47 -9.44 4.94 -9.22
CA ASN A 47 -10.23 5.14 -10.44
C ASN A 47 -9.39 5.23 -11.73
N SER A 48 -8.15 5.71 -11.63
CA SER A 48 -7.23 5.89 -12.74
C SER A 48 -5.81 5.59 -12.27
N PRO A 49 -5.48 4.30 -12.11
CA PRO A 49 -4.15 3.90 -11.69
C PRO A 49 -3.16 4.38 -12.75
N ASN A 50 -2.35 5.36 -12.39
CA ASN A 50 -1.27 5.84 -13.23
C ASN A 50 -0.03 5.02 -12.89
N ASP A 51 0.45 4.22 -13.84
CA ASP A 51 1.28 3.04 -13.59
C ASP A 51 2.58 3.31 -12.81
N ASN A 52 3.09 4.55 -12.85
CA ASN A 52 4.44 4.87 -12.39
C ASN A 52 4.54 5.75 -11.13
N THR A 53 3.49 5.80 -10.31
CA THR A 53 3.54 6.55 -9.03
C THR A 53 3.85 5.62 -7.85
N ILE A 54 4.59 6.15 -6.85
CA ILE A 54 4.90 5.45 -5.59
C ILE A 54 3.64 4.86 -4.95
N LEU A 55 2.55 5.61 -5.02
CA LEU A 55 1.27 5.21 -4.45
C LEU A 55 0.62 4.06 -5.24
N ASN A 56 0.72 4.04 -6.57
CA ASN A 56 0.26 2.90 -7.36
C ASN A 56 1.08 1.64 -7.04
N GLN A 57 2.39 1.78 -6.89
CA GLN A 57 3.25 0.64 -6.51
C GLN A 57 2.87 0.08 -5.12
N ALA A 58 2.61 0.95 -4.14
CA ALA A 58 2.13 0.53 -2.83
C ALA A 58 0.76 -0.15 -2.89
N TYR A 59 -0.16 0.39 -3.67
CA TYR A 59 -1.48 -0.20 -3.88
C TYR A 59 -1.40 -1.59 -4.54
N GLN A 60 -0.58 -1.74 -5.58
CA GLN A 60 -0.34 -3.04 -6.20
C GLN A 60 0.33 -4.04 -5.25
N GLY A 61 1.25 -3.59 -4.41
CA GLY A 61 1.83 -4.40 -3.33
C GLY A 61 0.77 -4.94 -2.38
N LEU A 62 -0.11 -4.07 -1.90
CA LEU A 62 -1.25 -4.46 -1.05
C LEU A 62 -2.19 -5.44 -1.73
N LEU A 63 -2.52 -5.24 -3.01
CA LEU A 63 -3.36 -6.19 -3.75
C LEU A 63 -2.71 -7.58 -3.86
N ARG A 64 -1.38 -7.65 -4.06
CA ARG A 64 -0.65 -8.92 -4.03
C ARG A 64 -0.71 -9.57 -2.64
N MET A 65 -0.53 -8.79 -1.57
CA MET A 65 -0.61 -9.27 -0.19
C MET A 65 -2.03 -9.77 0.16
N ALA A 66 -3.07 -9.10 -0.32
CA ALA A 66 -4.46 -9.53 -0.17
C ALA A 66 -4.81 -10.79 -1.00
N ALA A 67 -3.91 -11.24 -1.87
CA ALA A 67 -3.99 -12.54 -2.54
C ALA A 67 -3.05 -13.59 -1.92
N SER A 68 -2.36 -13.25 -0.83
CA SER A 68 -1.46 -14.18 -0.13
C SER A 68 -2.24 -15.33 0.51
N LYS A 69 -1.56 -16.48 0.64
CA LYS A 69 -2.04 -17.65 1.41
C LYS A 69 -1.69 -17.55 2.90
N ASP A 70 -0.80 -16.65 3.26
CA ASP A 70 -0.48 -16.35 4.65
C ASP A 70 -1.64 -15.54 5.25
N GLU A 71 -2.29 -16.11 6.27
CA GLU A 71 -3.49 -15.55 6.89
C GLU A 71 -3.23 -14.16 7.48
N CYS A 72 -2.08 -13.98 8.14
CA CYS A 72 -1.71 -12.71 8.74
C CYS A 72 -1.54 -11.60 7.69
N THR A 73 -0.83 -11.90 6.61
CA THR A 73 -0.64 -11.00 5.46
C THR A 73 -1.95 -10.68 4.77
N TRP A 74 -2.77 -11.70 4.52
CA TRP A 74 -4.07 -11.57 3.88
C TRP A 74 -5.01 -10.69 4.70
N GLU A 75 -5.11 -10.94 6.01
CA GLU A 75 -6.00 -10.22 6.92
C GLU A 75 -5.60 -8.74 6.99
N MET A 76 -4.31 -8.47 7.19
CA MET A 76 -3.80 -7.10 7.26
C MET A 76 -4.02 -6.34 5.96
N ALA A 77 -3.67 -6.94 4.82
CA ALA A 77 -3.85 -6.30 3.52
C ALA A 77 -5.33 -6.06 3.20
N SER A 78 -6.19 -7.03 3.52
CA SER A 78 -7.64 -6.92 3.31
C SER A 78 -8.27 -5.83 4.18
N GLN A 79 -7.83 -5.71 5.44
CA GLN A 79 -8.28 -4.66 6.35
C GLN A 79 -7.90 -3.28 5.82
N ILE A 80 -6.64 -3.09 5.42
CA ILE A 80 -6.17 -1.81 4.87
C ILE A 80 -6.94 -1.43 3.61
N LEU A 81 -7.18 -2.38 2.69
CA LEU A 81 -7.98 -2.14 1.49
C LEU A 81 -9.44 -1.80 1.84
N GLY A 82 -9.99 -2.44 2.87
CA GLY A 82 -11.31 -2.14 3.42
C GLY A 82 -11.40 -0.70 3.96
N ASP A 83 -10.43 -0.31 4.77
CA ASP A 83 -10.35 1.03 5.36
C ASP A 83 -10.20 2.10 4.28
N LEU A 84 -9.31 1.88 3.30
CA LEU A 84 -9.16 2.77 2.14
C LEU A 84 -10.49 2.94 1.40
N ARG A 85 -11.23 1.86 1.18
CA ARG A 85 -12.54 1.93 0.53
C ARG A 85 -13.58 2.67 1.38
N ALA A 86 -13.56 2.46 2.70
CA ALA A 86 -14.45 3.12 3.65
C ALA A 86 -14.24 4.65 3.70
N MET A 87 -13.02 5.14 3.42
CA MET A 87 -12.75 6.59 3.29
C MET A 87 -13.54 7.28 2.15
N PHE A 88 -14.14 6.50 1.24
CA PHE A 88 -14.93 7.03 0.11
C PHE A 88 -16.43 6.75 0.21
N GLY A 89 -16.87 6.15 1.32
CA GLY A 89 -18.27 5.84 1.62
C GLY A 89 -19.13 7.07 1.82
#